data_AF-A0A3R8YSQ1-F1
#
_entry.id   AF-A0A3R8YSQ1-F1
#
_cell.length_a   1.000
_cell.length_b   1.000
_cell.length_c   1.000
_cell.angle_alpha   90.00
_cell.angle_beta   90.00
_cell.angle_gamma   90.00
#
_symmetry.space_group_name_H-M   'P 1'
#
loop_
_entity.id
_entity.type
_entity.pdbx_description
1 polymer ?
#
loop_
_entity_poly.entity_id
_entity_poly.type
_entity_poly.pdbx_seq_one_letter_code
_entity_poly.pdbx_strand_id
1 'polypeptide(L)'
;MRYIYLMVFAFCNFALASSNNTEFKLEAFYDTDLYHQQLGLTKTQFDAVNRQLSAVVTQQSSHTIDDAIQITYLENPHAENVIALAAIRYLSSSLITSKPPTPTSLEHSIVALYYLERLEKVATLHTWAHQVRETLGRQVNQVLAYDSLNVNEQLASHTQFHHAFNVQPEQGVDAGNALVESLITDPGNVMTLTLVASSRLWLGSEVSYSDPNTLYYFILTGFYSTRAILLSHEIELQAKQPTSTKKTMRLSSILGGWTTLARRWLAGVHQDTLSRSLIDQEHEQWFSVSPGFHSITLASSYFNEPPRFFKGYGYLMQGLGICNQDLLFRSCGDDPRFSFNRLVFLTTVMDYSIKAGDFDTARNLLGAKFWPDFHWHEWTQGQAQWLLREQNMEQLYTQWNNDDPSDDTPLIIRTNRQWSDNTMTCQTCHQEQNRSWTAEEKERARTPAPSIEFLQFWPEISTSWTGDQSTALECDNINSWQSNTVYRAKQKAVYQHALFEAKWWTRNEVPAKSKQYDVWRFVGFCQSGSIK
;
A
#
# COMPACT_ATOMS: atom_id res chain seq x y z
N MET A 1 -25.69 -66.61 5.13
CA MET A 1 -26.25 -66.29 6.46
C MET A 1 -25.16 -65.54 7.22
N ARG A 2 -25.24 -64.21 7.28
CA ARG A 2 -26.14 -63.41 8.13
C ARG A 2 -25.46 -63.10 9.46
N TYR A 3 -25.19 -61.80 9.66
CA TYR A 3 -25.33 -60.99 10.88
C TYR A 3 -24.75 -61.62 12.17
N ILE A 4 -23.88 -60.98 12.95
CA ILE A 4 -24.11 -59.73 13.69
C ILE A 4 -22.72 -59.35 14.25
N TYR A 5 -22.14 -58.23 13.82
CA TYR A 5 -21.23 -57.37 14.62
C TYR A 5 -21.11 -56.05 13.83
N LEU A 6 -22.24 -55.36 13.75
CA LEU A 6 -22.41 -54.07 13.07
C LEU A 6 -23.32 -53.24 13.97
N MET A 7 -22.75 -52.72 15.06
CA MET A 7 -23.27 -51.63 15.89
C MET A 7 -22.24 -51.42 17.00
N VAL A 8 -21.45 -50.33 16.89
CA VAL A 8 -20.83 -49.53 17.97
C VAL A 8 -19.70 -48.62 17.44
N PHE A 9 -19.19 -48.78 16.21
CA PHE A 9 -18.21 -47.84 15.61
C PHE A 9 -18.80 -47.00 14.46
N ALA A 10 -19.96 -46.41 14.68
CA ALA A 10 -20.59 -45.51 13.73
C ALA A 10 -21.23 -44.31 14.45
N PHE A 11 -20.43 -43.52 15.19
CA PHE A 11 -20.75 -42.13 15.58
C PHE A 11 -19.49 -41.42 16.12
N CYS A 12 -18.55 -41.09 15.23
CA CYS A 12 -17.56 -39.99 15.41
C CYS A 12 -16.78 -39.72 14.12
N ASN A 13 -17.45 -39.74 12.96
CA ASN A 13 -16.84 -39.42 11.66
C ASN A 13 -17.80 -38.65 10.74
N PHE A 14 -18.57 -37.72 11.32
CA PHE A 14 -19.31 -36.71 10.57
C PHE A 14 -19.24 -35.37 11.30
N ALA A 15 -18.10 -34.71 11.13
CA ALA A 15 -17.94 -33.26 11.20
C ALA A 15 -16.84 -32.86 10.19
N LEU A 16 -17.06 -33.22 8.93
CA LEU A 16 -16.35 -32.69 7.77
C LEU A 16 -17.42 -32.13 6.84
N ALA A 17 -17.50 -30.79 6.75
CA ALA A 17 -17.88 -30.04 5.54
C ALA A 17 -18.10 -28.56 5.90
N SER A 18 -17.02 -27.78 5.95
CA SER A 18 -16.94 -26.39 5.43
C SER A 18 -15.60 -25.74 5.80
N SER A 19 -14.52 -26.32 5.30
CA SER A 19 -13.31 -25.54 5.05
C SER A 19 -12.90 -25.89 3.63
N ASN A 20 -13.19 -25.01 2.67
CA ASN A 20 -12.59 -25.06 1.33
C ASN A 20 -11.10 -24.71 1.41
N ASN A 21 -10.36 -25.38 2.30
CA ASN A 21 -8.91 -25.26 2.35
C ASN A 21 -8.35 -26.25 1.33
N THR A 22 -8.21 -25.75 0.10
CA THR A 22 -7.39 -26.37 -0.93
C THR A 22 -5.89 -26.10 -0.71
N GLU A 23 -5.50 -25.74 0.52
CA GLU A 23 -4.11 -25.65 0.96
C GLU A 23 -3.50 -27.04 1.17
N PHE A 24 -2.92 -27.55 0.09
CA PHE A 24 -1.50 -27.86 0.03
C PHE A 24 -0.89 -28.85 1.06
N LYS A 25 -0.45 -29.99 0.53
CA LYS A 25 0.48 -30.94 1.18
C LYS A 25 1.91 -30.36 1.16
N LEU A 26 2.35 -29.69 2.23
CA LEU A 26 3.72 -29.16 2.31
C LEU A 26 4.80 -30.25 2.27
N GLU A 27 4.56 -31.46 2.79
CA GLU A 27 5.55 -32.54 2.66
C GLU A 27 5.74 -33.01 1.21
N ALA A 28 4.72 -32.92 0.35
CA ALA A 28 4.81 -33.33 -1.05
C ALA A 28 5.35 -32.23 -1.99
N PHE A 29 5.23 -30.95 -1.61
CA PHE A 29 5.74 -29.85 -2.43
C PHE A 29 7.25 -29.62 -2.25
N TYR A 30 7.80 -30.03 -1.09
CA TYR A 30 9.23 -29.98 -0.80
C TYR A 30 10.00 -31.25 -1.19
N ASP A 31 9.32 -32.26 -1.72
CA ASP A 31 9.92 -33.56 -2.09
C ASP A 31 10.50 -33.59 -3.52
N THR A 32 10.62 -32.43 -4.18
CA THR A 32 11.35 -32.34 -5.45
C THR A 32 12.77 -31.82 -5.21
N ASP A 33 13.76 -32.67 -5.46
CA ASP A 33 15.20 -32.35 -5.42
C ASP A 33 15.64 -31.17 -6.34
N LEU A 34 14.69 -30.52 -7.03
CA LEU A 34 14.89 -29.46 -8.00
C LEU A 34 14.26 -28.12 -7.60
N TYR A 35 13.40 -28.06 -6.59
CA TYR A 35 12.68 -26.84 -6.26
C TYR A 35 13.59 -25.72 -5.75
N HIS A 36 14.52 -26.07 -4.85
CA HIS A 36 15.55 -25.13 -4.39
C HIS A 36 16.37 -24.58 -5.57
N GLN A 37 16.57 -25.37 -6.64
CA GLN A 37 17.29 -24.93 -7.84
C GLN A 37 16.51 -23.88 -8.62
N GLN A 38 15.17 -24.04 -8.72
CA GLN A 38 14.31 -23.02 -9.33
C GLN A 38 14.41 -21.70 -8.57
N LEU A 39 14.48 -21.76 -7.24
CA LEU A 39 14.67 -20.58 -6.38
C LEU A 39 16.10 -20.02 -6.39
N GLY A 40 17.05 -20.67 -7.08
CA GLY A 40 18.46 -20.28 -7.08
C GLY A 40 19.20 -20.57 -5.77
N LEU A 41 18.68 -21.48 -4.94
CA LEU A 41 19.23 -21.88 -3.65
C LEU A 41 19.95 -23.23 -3.72
N THR A 42 20.96 -23.41 -2.86
CA THR A 42 21.50 -24.75 -2.58
C THR A 42 20.52 -25.53 -1.70
N LYS A 43 20.54 -26.86 -1.80
CA LYS A 43 19.73 -27.74 -0.94
C LYS A 43 19.95 -27.43 0.55
N THR A 44 21.20 -27.23 0.95
CA THR A 44 21.56 -26.88 2.34
C THR A 44 20.97 -25.55 2.80
N GLN A 45 20.97 -24.52 1.95
CA GLN A 45 20.35 -23.22 2.28
C GLN A 45 18.84 -23.37 2.46
N PHE A 46 18.20 -24.09 1.53
CA PHE A 46 16.77 -24.34 1.57
C PHE A 46 16.35 -25.13 2.83
N ASP A 47 17.04 -26.25 3.11
CA ASP A 47 16.77 -27.09 4.28
C ASP A 47 17.00 -26.33 5.60
N ALA A 48 18.00 -25.44 5.65
CA ALA A 48 18.27 -24.64 6.84
C ALA A 48 17.11 -23.71 7.19
N VAL A 49 16.50 -23.06 6.19
CA VAL A 49 15.32 -22.21 6.39
C VAL A 49 14.08 -23.06 6.69
N ASN A 50 13.87 -24.15 5.95
CA ASN A 50 12.68 -24.98 6.11
C ASN A 50 12.58 -25.64 7.50
N ARG A 51 13.71 -25.95 8.15
CA ARG A 51 13.73 -26.44 9.54
C ARG A 51 13.06 -25.50 10.55
N GLN A 52 12.94 -24.21 10.23
CA GLN A 52 12.30 -23.22 11.09
C GLN A 52 10.77 -23.24 10.98
N LEU A 53 10.22 -23.78 9.88
CA LEU A 53 8.79 -23.76 9.62
C LEU A 53 7.99 -24.50 10.69
N SER A 54 8.46 -25.68 11.12
CA SER A 54 7.77 -26.45 12.17
C SER A 54 7.66 -25.69 13.49
N ALA A 55 8.67 -24.88 13.85
CA ALA A 55 8.63 -24.06 15.06
C ALA A 55 7.58 -22.94 14.93
N VAL A 56 7.56 -22.23 13.80
CA VAL A 56 6.58 -21.17 13.51
C VAL A 56 5.15 -21.70 13.53
N VAL A 57 4.90 -22.81 12.84
CA VAL A 57 3.57 -23.45 12.78
C VAL A 57 3.12 -23.94 14.16
N THR A 58 4.05 -24.46 14.97
CA THR A 58 3.73 -24.88 16.34
C THR A 58 3.36 -23.69 17.22
N GLN A 59 4.06 -22.56 17.08
CA GLN A 59 3.80 -21.34 17.87
C GLN A 59 2.46 -20.69 17.50
N GLN A 60 2.06 -20.75 16.22
CA GLN A 60 0.88 -20.07 15.68
C GLN A 60 -0.17 -21.06 15.14
N SER A 61 -0.42 -22.16 15.86
CA SER A 61 -1.17 -23.32 15.36
C SER A 61 -2.64 -23.07 15.01
N SER A 62 -3.20 -21.92 15.38
CA SER A 62 -4.58 -21.50 15.05
C SER A 62 -4.69 -20.75 13.73
N HIS A 63 -3.57 -20.47 13.06
CA HIS A 63 -3.50 -19.61 11.87
C HIS A 63 -3.11 -20.42 10.62
N THR A 64 -3.39 -19.86 9.43
CA THR A 64 -2.79 -20.37 8.19
C THR A 64 -1.28 -20.23 8.27
N ILE A 65 -0.53 -20.93 7.42
CA ILE A 65 0.94 -20.84 7.43
C ILE A 65 1.41 -19.43 7.05
N ASP A 66 0.72 -18.79 6.11
CA ASP A 66 1.05 -17.43 5.68
C ASP A 66 0.79 -16.42 6.80
N ASP A 67 -0.33 -16.56 7.51
CA ASP A 67 -0.63 -15.73 8.68
C ASP A 67 0.38 -16.00 9.81
N ALA A 68 0.71 -17.27 10.09
CA ALA A 68 1.68 -17.64 11.11
C ALA A 68 3.06 -17.01 10.86
N ILE A 69 3.55 -17.04 9.62
CA ILE A 69 4.82 -16.43 9.24
C ILE A 69 4.76 -14.90 9.41
N GLN A 70 3.69 -14.27 8.91
CA GLN A 70 3.53 -12.82 9.01
C GLN A 70 3.39 -12.35 10.47
N ILE A 71 2.58 -13.03 11.29
CA ILE A 71 2.42 -12.74 12.73
C ILE A 71 3.77 -12.86 13.43
N THR A 72 4.50 -13.97 13.22
CA THR A 72 5.81 -14.17 13.85
C THR A 72 6.81 -13.07 13.43
N TYR A 73 6.74 -12.62 12.18
CA TYR A 73 7.54 -11.48 11.71
C TYR A 73 7.12 -10.16 12.38
N LEU A 74 5.83 -9.89 12.52
CA LEU A 74 5.30 -8.68 13.16
C LEU A 74 5.61 -8.64 14.66
N GLU A 75 5.67 -9.80 15.33
CA GLU A 75 6.09 -9.94 16.72
C GLU A 75 7.61 -9.76 16.89
N ASN A 76 8.42 -10.16 15.90
CA ASN A 76 9.86 -10.02 15.92
C ASN A 76 10.46 -9.72 14.52
N PRO A 77 10.45 -8.45 14.09
CA PRO A 77 10.84 -8.05 12.72
C PRO A 77 12.36 -8.03 12.49
N HIS A 78 13.14 -8.49 13.48
CA HIS A 78 14.60 -8.66 13.43
C HIS A 78 15.01 -10.15 13.42
N ALA A 79 14.06 -11.09 13.52
CA ALA A 79 14.33 -12.51 13.48
C ALA A 79 14.77 -12.95 12.07
N GLU A 80 16.08 -13.05 11.85
CA GLU A 80 16.73 -13.47 10.58
C GLU A 80 16.05 -14.71 9.97
N ASN A 81 15.84 -15.75 10.77
CA ASN A 81 15.22 -17.00 10.34
C ASN A 81 13.78 -16.82 9.82
N VAL A 82 12.99 -15.95 10.46
CA VAL A 82 11.59 -15.70 10.09
C VAL A 82 11.54 -14.88 8.80
N ILE A 83 12.44 -13.91 8.66
CA ILE A 83 12.58 -13.10 7.44
C ILE A 83 12.99 -13.99 6.25
N ALA A 84 13.97 -14.87 6.44
CA ALA A 84 14.39 -15.83 5.43
C ALA A 84 13.26 -16.79 5.04
N LEU A 85 12.48 -17.27 6.02
CA LEU A 85 11.32 -18.13 5.78
C LEU A 85 10.23 -17.39 4.99
N ALA A 86 9.90 -16.16 5.36
CA ALA A 86 8.95 -15.33 4.64
C ALA A 86 9.39 -15.06 3.19
N ALA A 87 10.68 -14.72 2.98
CA ALA A 87 11.23 -14.56 1.65
C ALA A 87 11.04 -15.82 0.79
N ILE A 88 11.45 -16.99 1.28
CA ILE A 88 11.29 -18.27 0.55
C ILE A 88 9.82 -18.60 0.30
N ARG A 89 8.93 -18.32 1.26
CA ARG A 89 7.50 -18.55 1.10
C ARG A 89 6.92 -17.75 -0.06
N TYR A 90 7.18 -16.44 -0.15
CA TYR A 90 6.68 -15.64 -1.27
C TYR A 90 7.41 -15.93 -2.59
N LEU A 91 8.69 -16.29 -2.54
CA LEU A 91 9.42 -16.77 -3.72
C LEU A 91 8.74 -17.98 -4.38
N SER A 92 8.01 -18.78 -3.61
CA SER A 92 7.40 -20.02 -4.10
C SER A 92 6.39 -19.86 -5.22
N SER A 93 5.72 -18.72 -5.24
CA SER A 93 4.68 -18.35 -6.19
C SER A 93 5.02 -17.02 -6.88
N SER A 94 6.30 -16.67 -6.91
CA SER A 94 6.82 -15.46 -7.56
C SER A 94 7.03 -15.65 -9.07
N LEU A 95 7.53 -14.61 -9.73
CA LEU A 95 7.93 -14.63 -11.15
C LEU A 95 9.07 -15.60 -11.46
N ILE A 96 9.79 -16.08 -10.44
CA ILE A 96 10.83 -17.10 -10.61
C ILE A 96 10.20 -18.43 -11.02
N THR A 97 9.07 -18.79 -10.39
CA THR A 97 8.41 -20.09 -10.56
C THR A 97 7.21 -20.02 -11.50
N SER A 98 6.64 -18.83 -11.72
CA SER A 98 5.40 -18.65 -12.47
C SER A 98 5.62 -17.97 -13.81
N LYS A 99 5.24 -18.65 -14.91
CA LYS A 99 5.23 -18.11 -16.27
C LYS A 99 3.96 -18.58 -16.99
N PRO A 100 3.18 -17.69 -17.65
CA PRO A 100 3.37 -16.24 -17.79
C PRO A 100 3.17 -15.47 -16.45
N PRO A 101 3.55 -14.18 -16.38
CA PRO A 101 3.25 -13.33 -15.23
C PRO A 101 1.75 -13.28 -14.92
N THR A 102 1.42 -13.25 -13.63
CA THR A 102 0.07 -13.14 -13.08
C THR A 102 0.07 -12.08 -11.97
N PRO A 103 -1.09 -11.56 -11.54
CA PRO A 103 -1.16 -10.65 -10.39
C PRO A 103 -0.44 -11.18 -9.16
N THR A 104 -0.77 -12.41 -8.76
CA THR A 104 -0.14 -13.09 -7.61
C THR A 104 1.37 -13.18 -7.77
N SER A 105 1.86 -13.60 -8.93
CA SER A 105 3.31 -13.78 -9.11
C SER A 105 4.08 -12.47 -9.11
N LEU A 106 3.52 -11.39 -9.67
CA LEU A 106 4.11 -10.06 -9.57
C LEU A 106 4.14 -9.56 -8.11
N GLU A 107 3.02 -9.64 -7.40
CA GLU A 107 2.93 -9.13 -6.03
C GLU A 107 3.76 -9.93 -5.04
N HIS A 108 3.74 -11.27 -5.14
CA HIS A 108 4.59 -12.12 -4.32
C HIS A 108 6.07 -11.89 -4.63
N SER A 109 6.42 -11.49 -5.86
CA SER A 109 7.79 -11.06 -6.16
C SER A 109 8.16 -9.77 -5.43
N ILE A 110 7.26 -8.79 -5.38
CA ILE A 110 7.48 -7.53 -4.65
C ILE A 110 7.60 -7.78 -3.13
N VAL A 111 6.74 -8.65 -2.57
CA VAL A 111 6.79 -8.99 -1.15
C VAL A 111 8.03 -9.81 -0.81
N ALA A 112 8.45 -10.75 -1.66
CA ALA A 112 9.73 -11.43 -1.50
C ALA A 112 10.92 -10.46 -1.57
N LEU A 113 10.90 -9.47 -2.49
CA LEU A 113 11.93 -8.42 -2.53
C LEU A 113 12.03 -7.65 -1.21
N TYR A 114 10.89 -7.30 -0.59
CA TYR A 114 10.86 -6.66 0.71
C TYR A 114 11.60 -7.50 1.77
N TYR A 115 11.27 -8.79 1.89
CA TYR A 115 11.92 -9.65 2.87
C TYR A 115 13.40 -9.89 2.57
N LEU A 116 13.80 -9.96 1.29
CA LEU A 116 15.21 -10.07 0.90
C LEU A 116 16.00 -8.79 1.26
N GLU A 117 15.43 -7.61 1.02
CA GLU A 117 16.02 -6.33 1.45
C GLU A 117 16.13 -6.24 2.97
N ARG A 118 15.10 -6.68 3.69
CA ARG A 118 15.13 -6.80 5.16
C ARG A 118 16.21 -7.75 5.63
N LEU A 119 16.36 -8.89 4.98
CA LEU A 119 17.35 -9.90 5.35
C LEU A 119 18.77 -9.37 5.19
N GLU A 120 19.07 -8.68 4.09
CA GLU A 120 20.37 -8.04 3.86
C GLU A 120 20.70 -6.96 4.90
N LYS A 121 19.69 -6.34 5.52
CA LYS A 121 19.87 -5.33 6.57
C LYS A 121 20.11 -5.91 7.94
N VAL A 122 19.37 -6.95 8.31
CA VAL A 122 19.49 -7.55 9.64
C VAL A 122 20.61 -8.59 9.72
N ALA A 123 21.02 -9.16 8.58
CA ALA A 123 22.00 -10.23 8.52
C ALA A 123 22.88 -10.15 7.26
N THR A 124 24.20 -10.06 7.47
CA THR A 124 25.17 -10.03 6.35
C THR A 124 25.59 -11.43 5.88
N LEU A 125 25.12 -12.50 6.54
CA LEU A 125 25.56 -13.88 6.29
C LEU A 125 24.79 -14.58 5.15
N HIS A 126 23.64 -14.04 4.74
CA HIS A 126 22.82 -14.61 3.68
C HIS A 126 23.23 -14.13 2.29
N THR A 127 24.43 -14.51 1.83
CA THR A 127 24.93 -14.13 0.49
C THR A 127 24.01 -14.56 -0.66
N TRP A 128 23.20 -15.60 -0.45
CA TRP A 128 22.18 -16.04 -1.42
C TRP A 128 21.07 -15.00 -1.60
N ALA A 129 20.70 -14.29 -0.52
CA ALA A 129 19.58 -13.34 -0.54
C ALA A 129 19.84 -12.22 -1.53
N HIS A 130 21.08 -11.72 -1.56
CA HIS A 130 21.51 -10.71 -2.53
C HIS A 130 21.38 -11.17 -3.99
N GLN A 131 21.83 -12.39 -4.29
CA GLN A 131 21.76 -12.94 -5.65
C GLN A 131 20.30 -13.17 -6.10
N VAL A 132 19.46 -13.66 -5.18
CA VAL A 132 18.03 -13.86 -5.43
C VAL A 132 17.32 -12.52 -5.59
N ARG A 133 17.63 -11.51 -4.76
CA ARG A 133 17.06 -10.16 -4.85
C ARG A 133 17.37 -9.51 -6.20
N GLU A 134 18.61 -9.59 -6.67
CA GLU A 134 18.96 -9.06 -7.99
C GLU A 134 18.21 -9.77 -9.12
N THR A 135 18.05 -11.08 -9.01
CA THR A 135 17.38 -11.89 -10.03
C THR A 135 15.88 -11.62 -10.08
N LEU A 136 15.23 -11.62 -8.92
CA LEU A 136 13.82 -11.31 -8.78
C LEU A 136 13.53 -9.86 -9.17
N GLY A 137 14.39 -8.92 -8.75
CA GLY A 137 14.29 -7.51 -9.10
C GLY A 137 14.39 -7.27 -10.60
N ARG A 138 15.27 -7.98 -11.32
CA ARG A 138 15.27 -7.98 -12.79
C ARG A 138 13.94 -8.44 -13.38
N GLN A 139 13.34 -9.51 -12.86
CA GLN A 139 12.09 -10.04 -13.38
C GLN A 139 10.93 -9.08 -13.14
N VAL A 140 10.82 -8.51 -11.94
CA VAL A 140 9.84 -7.46 -11.63
C VAL A 140 10.04 -6.26 -12.55
N ASN A 141 11.29 -5.79 -12.72
CA ASN A 141 11.60 -4.68 -13.62
C ASN A 141 11.24 -4.99 -15.08
N GLN A 142 11.44 -6.23 -15.55
CA GLN A 142 11.06 -6.65 -16.90
C GLN A 142 9.54 -6.65 -17.10
N VAL A 143 8.78 -7.14 -16.11
CA VAL A 143 7.30 -7.10 -16.15
C VAL A 143 6.79 -5.67 -16.12
N LEU A 144 7.44 -4.78 -15.37
CA LEU A 144 7.02 -3.39 -15.23
C LEU A 144 7.69 -2.42 -16.23
N ALA A 145 8.45 -2.94 -17.19
CA ALA A 145 9.07 -2.12 -18.22
C ALA A 145 8.01 -1.60 -19.19
N TYR A 146 8.13 -0.34 -19.60
CA TYR A 146 7.17 0.31 -20.51
C TYR A 146 7.86 0.89 -21.73
N ASP A 147 7.16 0.92 -22.87
CA ASP A 147 7.66 1.62 -24.06
C ASP A 147 7.36 3.13 -23.99
N SER A 148 6.22 3.51 -23.42
CA SER A 148 5.83 4.92 -23.24
C SER A 148 4.87 5.10 -22.07
N LEU A 149 4.93 6.28 -21.42
CA LEU A 149 3.99 6.64 -20.36
C LEU A 149 2.67 7.17 -20.91
N ASN A 150 1.56 6.85 -20.25
CA ASN A 150 0.22 7.33 -20.60
C ASN A 150 -0.71 7.45 -19.38
N VAL A 151 -1.86 8.11 -19.58
CA VAL A 151 -2.94 8.23 -18.57
C VAL A 151 -4.25 7.80 -19.22
N ASN A 152 -4.42 6.51 -19.44
CA ASN A 152 -5.69 5.97 -19.92
C ASN A 152 -6.60 5.62 -18.73
N GLU A 153 -7.69 6.35 -18.56
CA GLU A 153 -8.66 6.12 -17.47
C GLU A 153 -9.83 5.20 -17.85
N GLN A 154 -9.96 4.80 -19.11
CA GLN A 154 -11.17 4.16 -19.65
C GLN A 154 -11.09 2.62 -19.68
N LEU A 155 -10.44 2.02 -18.69
CA LEU A 155 -10.32 0.56 -18.59
C LEU A 155 -11.50 -0.05 -17.82
N ALA A 156 -11.90 -1.26 -18.20
CA ALA A 156 -12.92 -2.02 -17.50
C ALA A 156 -12.52 -2.29 -16.03
N SER A 157 -11.24 -2.57 -15.78
CA SER A 157 -10.69 -2.75 -14.43
C SER A 157 -10.81 -1.50 -13.56
N HIS A 158 -10.70 -0.29 -14.13
CA HIS A 158 -10.93 0.95 -13.39
C HIS A 158 -12.39 1.10 -12.98
N THR A 159 -13.31 0.76 -13.90
CA THR A 159 -14.75 0.77 -13.61
C THR A 159 -15.11 -0.25 -12.53
N GLN A 160 -14.53 -1.45 -12.61
CA GLN A 160 -14.69 -2.51 -11.61
C GLN A 160 -14.16 -2.07 -10.24
N PHE A 161 -12.98 -1.44 -10.18
CA PHE A 161 -12.43 -0.89 -8.94
C PHE A 161 -13.34 0.16 -8.31
N HIS A 162 -13.77 1.15 -9.08
CA HIS A 162 -14.67 2.18 -8.56
C HIS A 162 -16.01 1.61 -8.09
N HIS A 163 -16.55 0.61 -8.80
CA HIS A 163 -17.77 -0.07 -8.37
C HIS A 163 -17.58 -0.86 -7.07
N ALA A 164 -16.49 -1.61 -6.94
CA ALA A 164 -16.17 -2.33 -5.71
C ALA A 164 -15.96 -1.36 -4.54
N PHE A 165 -15.19 -0.30 -4.74
CA PHE A 165 -14.90 0.70 -3.70
C PHE A 165 -16.15 1.46 -3.27
N ASN A 166 -17.04 1.83 -4.19
CA ASN A 166 -18.20 2.67 -3.87
C ASN A 166 -19.46 1.88 -3.49
N VAL A 167 -19.59 0.63 -3.92
CA VAL A 167 -20.88 -0.10 -3.88
C VAL A 167 -20.74 -1.51 -3.34
N GLN A 168 -19.69 -2.24 -3.74
CA GLN A 168 -19.51 -3.67 -3.43
C GLN A 168 -18.13 -3.94 -2.82
N PRO A 169 -17.87 -3.48 -1.58
CA PRO A 169 -16.54 -3.61 -0.96
C PRO A 169 -16.06 -5.06 -0.88
N GLU A 170 -16.96 -6.03 -0.81
CA GLU A 170 -16.65 -7.46 -0.83
C GLU A 170 -15.96 -7.93 -2.13
N GLN A 171 -16.10 -7.17 -3.23
CA GLN A 171 -15.44 -7.43 -4.53
C GLN A 171 -14.05 -6.78 -4.61
N GLY A 172 -13.55 -6.16 -3.54
CA GLY A 172 -12.33 -5.35 -3.55
C GLY A 172 -11.07 -6.11 -3.97
N VAL A 173 -10.93 -7.37 -3.54
CA VAL A 173 -9.77 -8.22 -3.90
C VAL A 173 -9.75 -8.51 -5.40
N ASP A 174 -10.88 -8.96 -5.95
CA ASP A 174 -11.01 -9.29 -7.38
C ASP A 174 -10.83 -8.06 -8.27
N ALA A 175 -11.40 -6.93 -7.87
CA ALA A 175 -11.23 -5.66 -8.58
C ALA A 175 -9.76 -5.19 -8.55
N GLY A 176 -9.09 -5.34 -7.40
CA GLY A 176 -7.67 -5.06 -7.28
C GLY A 176 -6.80 -5.96 -8.15
N ASN A 177 -7.13 -7.26 -8.25
CA ASN A 177 -6.43 -8.19 -9.13
C ASN A 177 -6.58 -7.82 -10.61
N ALA A 178 -7.79 -7.44 -11.04
CA ALA A 178 -8.03 -6.95 -12.40
C ALA A 178 -7.22 -5.67 -12.74
N LEU A 179 -6.99 -4.79 -11.75
CA LEU A 179 -6.09 -3.65 -11.91
C LEU A 179 -4.64 -4.08 -12.13
N VAL A 180 -4.16 -5.08 -11.37
CA VAL A 180 -2.80 -5.60 -11.54
C VAL A 180 -2.63 -6.31 -12.88
N GLU A 181 -3.64 -7.05 -13.37
CA GLU A 181 -3.62 -7.62 -14.73
C GLU A 181 -3.51 -6.52 -15.79
N SER A 182 -4.25 -5.42 -15.61
CA SER A 182 -4.16 -4.26 -16.49
C SER A 182 -2.78 -3.61 -16.43
N LEU A 183 -2.18 -3.53 -15.24
CA LEU A 183 -0.82 -3.00 -15.05
C LEU A 183 0.24 -3.89 -15.72
N ILE A 184 0.12 -5.21 -15.64
CA ILE A 184 1.02 -6.14 -16.34
C ILE A 184 0.90 -5.96 -17.87
N THR A 185 -0.31 -5.67 -18.35
CA THR A 185 -0.57 -5.48 -19.79
C THR A 185 -0.06 -4.13 -20.32
N ASP A 186 -0.20 -3.06 -19.54
CA ASP A 186 0.31 -1.72 -19.86
C ASP A 186 1.01 -1.10 -18.64
N PRO A 187 2.29 -1.45 -18.39
CA PRO A 187 3.04 -0.93 -17.24
C PRO A 187 3.29 0.58 -17.29
N GLY A 188 3.06 1.22 -18.45
CA GLY A 188 3.21 2.66 -18.65
C GLY A 188 1.97 3.47 -18.31
N ASN A 189 0.83 2.82 -17.99
CA ASN A 189 -0.38 3.52 -17.59
C ASN A 189 -0.30 3.97 -16.12
N VAL A 190 0.01 5.25 -15.93
CA VAL A 190 0.21 5.85 -14.61
C VAL A 190 -1.08 5.84 -13.79
N MET A 191 -2.26 5.94 -14.42
CA MET A 191 -3.53 5.85 -13.69
C MET A 191 -3.78 4.44 -13.17
N THR A 192 -3.53 3.40 -13.97
CA THR A 192 -3.69 2.01 -13.51
C THR A 192 -2.78 1.72 -12.33
N LEU A 193 -1.50 2.10 -12.40
CA LEU A 193 -0.56 1.97 -11.28
C LEU A 193 -1.05 2.70 -10.01
N THR A 194 -1.58 3.91 -10.18
CA THR A 194 -2.14 4.74 -9.09
C THR A 194 -3.33 4.04 -8.44
N LEU A 195 -4.24 3.44 -9.22
CA LEU A 195 -5.38 2.69 -8.69
C LEU A 195 -4.96 1.36 -8.04
N VAL A 196 -3.92 0.69 -8.54
CA VAL A 196 -3.34 -0.48 -7.86
C VAL A 196 -2.83 -0.07 -6.46
N ALA A 197 -2.07 1.02 -6.37
CA ALA A 197 -1.60 1.54 -5.08
C ALA A 197 -2.76 1.88 -4.13
N SER A 198 -3.80 2.54 -4.64
CA SER A 198 -5.01 2.86 -3.87
C SER A 198 -5.75 1.61 -3.41
N SER A 199 -5.86 0.58 -4.25
CA SER A 199 -6.50 -0.69 -3.90
C SER A 199 -5.78 -1.39 -2.77
N ARG A 200 -4.44 -1.45 -2.80
CA ARG A 200 -3.66 -2.09 -1.73
C ARG A 200 -3.72 -1.30 -0.44
N LEU A 201 -3.68 0.03 -0.52
CA LEU A 201 -3.86 0.87 0.68
C LEU A 201 -5.21 0.63 1.33
N TRP A 202 -6.28 0.62 0.53
CA TRP A 202 -7.65 0.36 1.00
C TRP A 202 -7.77 -1.00 1.67
N LEU A 203 -7.39 -2.08 0.97
CA LEU A 203 -7.51 -3.45 1.49
C LEU A 203 -6.70 -3.63 2.79
N GLY A 204 -5.47 -3.09 2.85
CA GLY A 204 -4.65 -3.15 4.07
C GLY A 204 -5.20 -2.30 5.23
N SER A 205 -5.91 -1.22 4.93
CA SER A 205 -6.45 -0.31 5.94
C SER A 205 -7.81 -0.74 6.50
N GLU A 206 -8.48 -1.70 5.85
CA GLU A 206 -9.80 -2.24 6.26
C GLU A 206 -9.73 -3.65 6.87
N VAL A 207 -8.54 -4.25 6.99
CA VAL A 207 -8.44 -5.56 7.65
C VAL A 207 -8.81 -5.48 9.14
N SER A 208 -9.15 -6.63 9.73
CA SER A 208 -9.48 -6.72 11.16
C SER A 208 -8.26 -6.41 12.04
N TYR A 209 -8.51 -6.07 13.32
CA TYR A 209 -7.49 -5.57 14.26
C TYR A 209 -6.20 -6.40 14.30
N SER A 210 -6.33 -7.73 14.31
CA SER A 210 -5.24 -8.70 14.43
C SER A 210 -4.94 -9.42 13.11
N ASP A 211 -5.42 -8.92 11.96
CA ASP A 211 -5.17 -9.53 10.66
C ASP A 211 -3.78 -9.12 10.14
N PRO A 212 -2.86 -10.09 9.98
CA PRO A 212 -1.50 -9.79 9.57
C PRO A 212 -1.39 -9.29 8.12
N ASN A 213 -2.44 -9.45 7.29
CA ASN A 213 -2.41 -9.02 5.89
C ASN A 213 -2.28 -7.51 5.71
N THR A 214 -2.43 -6.70 6.77
CA THR A 214 -1.98 -5.29 6.74
C THR A 214 -0.55 -5.19 6.20
N LEU A 215 0.35 -6.07 6.66
CA LEU A 215 1.75 -6.10 6.24
C LEU A 215 1.88 -6.36 4.74
N TYR A 216 1.24 -7.44 4.24
CA TYR A 216 1.24 -7.78 2.82
C TYR A 216 0.81 -6.58 1.95
N TYR A 217 -0.33 -5.98 2.28
CA TYR A 217 -0.87 -4.85 1.53
C TYR A 217 -0.04 -3.58 1.64
N PHE A 218 0.57 -3.31 2.79
CA PHE A 218 1.34 -2.08 2.99
C PHE A 218 2.73 -2.16 2.36
N ILE A 219 3.33 -3.34 2.28
CA ILE A 219 4.52 -3.59 1.45
C ILE A 219 4.21 -3.24 -0.01
N LEU A 220 3.10 -3.77 -0.56
CA LEU A 220 2.69 -3.49 -1.93
C LEU A 220 2.33 -2.02 -2.14
N THR A 221 1.64 -1.40 -1.18
CA THR A 221 1.30 0.03 -1.22
C THR A 221 2.56 0.87 -1.27
N GLY A 222 3.55 0.58 -0.41
CA GLY A 222 4.84 1.27 -0.41
C GLY A 222 5.52 1.20 -1.78
N PHE A 223 5.60 0.01 -2.37
CA PHE A 223 6.19 -0.19 -3.71
C PHE A 223 5.43 0.56 -4.81
N TYR A 224 4.13 0.31 -4.96
CA TYR A 224 3.35 0.85 -6.07
C TYR A 224 3.15 2.36 -5.95
N SER A 225 2.92 2.90 -4.75
CA SER A 225 2.75 4.35 -4.56
C SER A 225 4.03 5.13 -4.80
N THR A 226 5.19 4.61 -4.37
CA THR A 226 6.50 5.21 -4.65
C THR A 226 6.75 5.24 -6.16
N ARG A 227 6.47 4.12 -6.85
CA ARG A 227 6.54 4.07 -8.32
C ARG A 227 5.54 5.03 -8.97
N ALA A 228 4.33 5.16 -8.44
CA ALA A 228 3.30 6.07 -8.97
C ALA A 228 3.77 7.53 -8.90
N ILE A 229 4.41 7.96 -7.80
CA ILE A 229 4.99 9.31 -7.67
C ILE A 229 6.04 9.54 -8.74
N LEU A 230 6.98 8.59 -8.88
CA LEU A 230 8.07 8.67 -9.84
C LEU A 230 7.56 8.79 -11.30
N LEU A 231 6.62 7.94 -11.71
CA LEU A 231 6.06 7.99 -13.06
C LEU A 231 5.14 9.20 -13.28
N SER A 232 4.47 9.69 -12.24
CA SER A 232 3.64 10.90 -12.32
C SER A 232 4.50 12.15 -12.49
N HIS A 233 5.65 12.21 -11.82
CA HIS A 233 6.61 13.27 -12.05
C HIS A 233 7.21 13.19 -13.47
N GLU A 234 7.58 12.00 -13.95
CA GLU A 234 8.11 11.81 -15.31
C GLU A 234 7.09 12.23 -16.39
N ILE A 235 5.83 11.79 -16.29
CA ILE A 235 4.82 12.14 -17.29
C ILE A 235 4.46 13.64 -17.25
N GLU A 236 4.53 14.27 -16.08
CA GLU A 236 4.36 15.73 -15.94
C GLU A 236 5.48 16.50 -16.67
N LEU A 237 6.74 16.07 -16.52
CA LEU A 237 7.88 16.65 -17.24
C LEU A 237 7.74 16.48 -18.77
N GLN A 238 7.21 15.34 -19.22
CA GLN A 238 6.90 15.11 -20.63
C GLN A 238 5.74 15.99 -21.12
N ALA A 239 4.71 16.22 -20.28
CA ALA A 239 3.56 17.07 -20.61
C ALA A 239 3.94 18.56 -20.68
N LYS A 240 4.91 19.01 -19.88
CA LYS A 240 5.43 20.40 -19.89
C LYS A 240 6.17 20.78 -21.19
N GLN A 241 6.50 19.82 -22.06
CA GLN A 241 7.20 20.13 -23.32
C GLN A 241 6.27 20.88 -24.31
N PRO A 242 6.74 21.94 -25.01
CA PRO A 242 5.87 22.82 -25.81
C PRO A 242 5.02 22.14 -26.89
N THR A 243 5.49 21.00 -27.42
CA THR A 243 4.80 20.24 -28.48
C THR A 243 4.09 18.99 -27.95
N SER A 244 3.98 18.83 -26.63
CA SER A 244 3.44 17.62 -26.02
C SER A 244 1.92 17.56 -26.10
N THR A 245 1.39 16.37 -26.36
CA THR A 245 -0.03 16.04 -26.22
C THR A 245 -0.30 15.16 -25.01
N LYS A 246 0.73 14.92 -24.17
CA LYS A 246 0.62 14.08 -22.97
C LYS A 246 -0.27 14.77 -21.94
N LYS A 247 -1.10 13.97 -21.27
CA LYS A 247 -1.89 14.39 -20.11
C LYS A 247 -1.12 14.09 -18.83
N THR A 248 -1.31 14.92 -17.81
CA THR A 248 -0.79 14.67 -16.47
C THR A 248 -1.73 13.76 -15.69
N MET A 249 -1.20 13.15 -14.62
CA MET A 249 -1.97 12.24 -13.77
C MET A 249 -2.73 13.06 -12.71
N ARG A 250 -4.06 13.08 -12.79
CA ARG A 250 -4.93 13.96 -11.98
C ARG A 250 -5.04 13.63 -10.48
N LEU A 251 -4.41 12.56 -10.01
CA LEU A 251 -4.34 12.20 -8.58
C LEU A 251 -2.93 12.42 -8.02
N SER A 252 -2.04 13.05 -8.79
CA SER A 252 -0.65 13.29 -8.38
C SER A 252 -0.56 14.05 -7.06
N SER A 253 -1.45 15.02 -6.85
CA SER A 253 -1.47 15.89 -5.68
C SER A 253 -1.85 15.19 -4.37
N ILE A 254 -2.36 13.95 -4.42
CA ILE A 254 -2.80 13.21 -3.21
C ILE A 254 -1.95 11.97 -2.92
N LEU A 255 -1.04 11.58 -3.83
CA LEU A 255 -0.20 10.38 -3.71
C LEU A 255 0.61 10.36 -2.40
N GLY A 256 1.03 11.53 -1.91
CA GLY A 256 1.74 11.69 -0.65
C GLY A 256 1.06 11.02 0.53
N GLY A 257 -0.27 11.14 0.63
CA GLY A 257 -1.05 10.62 1.75
C GLY A 257 -1.34 9.14 1.60
N TRP A 258 -0.90 8.50 0.51
CA TRP A 258 -0.95 7.05 0.35
C TRP A 258 0.42 6.44 0.65
N THR A 259 1.48 7.01 0.06
CA THR A 259 2.84 6.49 0.23
C THR A 259 3.35 6.67 1.66
N THR A 260 3.12 7.83 2.27
CA THR A 260 3.67 8.16 3.59
C THR A 260 3.02 7.31 4.67
N LEU A 261 1.70 7.06 4.59
CA LEU A 261 0.99 6.23 5.55
C LEU A 261 1.53 4.79 5.58
N ALA A 262 1.66 4.15 4.42
CA ALA A 262 2.16 2.78 4.34
C ALA A 262 3.63 2.68 4.79
N ARG A 263 4.49 3.59 4.32
CA ARG A 263 5.91 3.62 4.71
C ARG A 263 6.09 3.92 6.19
N ARG A 264 5.31 4.83 6.76
CA ARG A 264 5.34 5.16 8.19
C ARG A 264 4.94 3.97 9.05
N TRP A 265 3.90 3.25 8.62
CA TRP A 265 3.46 2.03 9.29
C TRP A 265 4.55 0.94 9.25
N LEU A 266 5.20 0.72 8.09
CA LEU A 266 6.33 -0.21 7.98
C LEU A 266 7.52 0.20 8.86
N ALA A 267 7.86 1.49 8.88
CA ALA A 267 8.88 2.04 9.78
C ALA A 267 8.54 1.79 11.26
N GLY A 268 7.25 1.89 11.62
CA GLY A 268 6.75 1.56 12.94
C GLY A 268 6.87 0.08 13.29
N VAL A 269 6.61 -0.83 12.34
CA VAL A 269 6.89 -2.27 12.52
C VAL A 269 8.37 -2.47 12.85
N HIS A 270 9.29 -1.80 12.14
CA HIS A 270 10.73 -1.93 12.37
C HIS A 270 11.27 -1.14 13.56
N GLN A 271 10.40 -0.43 14.29
CA GLN A 271 10.79 0.46 15.40
C GLN A 271 11.81 1.55 14.97
N ASP A 272 11.77 1.96 13.70
CA ASP A 272 12.67 2.96 13.12
C ASP A 272 12.12 4.37 13.30
N THR A 273 12.40 4.95 14.47
CA THR A 273 11.94 6.30 14.85
C THR A 273 12.45 7.39 13.91
N LEU A 274 13.65 7.22 13.33
CA LEU A 274 14.26 8.20 12.46
C LEU A 274 13.58 8.20 11.08
N SER A 275 13.33 7.03 10.50
CA SER A 275 12.52 6.91 9.28
C SER A 275 11.11 7.46 9.46
N ARG A 276 10.46 7.16 10.59
CA ARG A 276 9.14 7.75 10.91
C ARG A 276 9.20 9.28 10.89
N SER A 277 10.21 9.88 11.52
CA SER A 277 10.37 11.33 11.55
C SER A 277 10.62 11.93 10.16
N LEU A 278 11.38 11.26 9.29
CA LEU A 278 11.57 11.72 7.91
C LEU A 278 10.28 11.67 7.11
N ILE A 279 9.54 10.57 7.23
CA ILE A 279 8.26 10.38 6.53
C ILE A 279 7.22 11.40 7.01
N ASP A 280 7.22 11.72 8.31
CA ASP A 280 6.39 12.79 8.87
C ASP A 280 6.72 14.14 8.20
N GLN A 281 8.00 14.51 8.09
CA GLN A 281 8.43 15.74 7.41
C GLN A 281 8.06 15.76 5.93
N GLU A 282 8.19 14.63 5.23
CA GLU A 282 7.75 14.49 3.85
C GLU A 282 6.23 14.71 3.73
N HIS A 283 5.43 14.13 4.61
CA HIS A 283 3.97 14.27 4.58
C HIS A 283 3.53 15.72 4.83
N GLU A 284 4.26 16.45 5.67
CA GLU A 284 4.05 17.89 5.90
C GLU A 284 4.38 18.74 4.66
N GLN A 285 5.35 18.32 3.82
CA GLN A 285 5.57 18.98 2.53
C GLN A 285 4.42 18.71 1.56
N TRP A 286 3.90 17.47 1.54
CA TRP A 286 2.71 17.12 0.75
C TRP A 286 1.47 17.94 1.16
N PHE A 287 1.34 18.32 2.42
CA PHE A 287 0.29 19.25 2.85
C PHE A 287 0.31 20.57 2.08
N SER A 288 1.48 21.08 1.70
CA SER A 288 1.56 22.30 0.87
C SER A 288 1.08 22.09 -0.57
N VAL A 289 1.03 20.84 -1.06
CA VAL A 289 0.58 20.47 -2.41
C VAL A 289 -0.94 20.32 -2.47
N SER A 290 -1.53 19.62 -1.49
CA SER A 290 -2.98 19.38 -1.43
C SER A 290 -3.48 19.46 0.02
N PRO A 291 -3.62 20.67 0.57
CA PRO A 291 -3.88 20.85 2.00
C PRO A 291 -5.22 20.27 2.43
N GLY A 292 -6.25 20.30 1.57
CA GLY A 292 -7.54 19.67 1.87
C GLY A 292 -7.43 18.15 2.05
N PHE A 293 -6.69 17.45 1.19
CA PHE A 293 -6.52 16.00 1.33
C PHE A 293 -5.59 15.66 2.50
N HIS A 294 -4.42 16.28 2.54
CA HIS A 294 -3.38 15.91 3.49
C HIS A 294 -3.67 16.37 4.92
N SER A 295 -4.56 17.35 5.11
CA SER A 295 -5.02 17.69 6.46
C SER A 295 -5.66 16.49 7.16
N ILE A 296 -6.45 15.71 6.42
CA ILE A 296 -7.12 14.51 6.96
C ILE A 296 -6.11 13.42 7.28
N THR A 297 -5.19 13.17 6.36
CA THR A 297 -4.20 12.10 6.52
C THR A 297 -3.22 12.40 7.67
N LEU A 298 -2.76 13.64 7.80
CA LEU A 298 -1.95 14.09 8.94
C LEU A 298 -2.73 14.08 10.26
N ALA A 299 -3.98 14.56 10.24
CA ALA A 299 -4.83 14.56 11.43
C ALA A 299 -5.09 13.13 11.93
N SER A 300 -5.34 12.18 11.03
CA SER A 300 -5.49 10.76 11.38
C SER A 300 -4.22 10.18 12.00
N SER A 301 -3.05 10.44 11.39
CA SER A 301 -1.75 9.95 11.91
C SER A 301 -1.41 10.48 13.31
N TYR A 302 -1.75 11.73 13.63
CA TYR A 302 -1.32 12.37 14.88
C TYR A 302 -2.34 12.30 16.02
N PHE A 303 -3.53 11.73 15.80
CA PHE A 303 -4.62 11.72 16.77
C PHE A 303 -4.28 11.04 18.11
N ASN A 304 -3.47 9.97 18.08
CA ASN A 304 -3.03 9.26 19.29
C ASN A 304 -1.58 9.57 19.68
N GLU A 305 -1.00 10.65 19.16
CA GLU A 305 0.37 11.05 19.49
C GLU A 305 0.35 12.34 20.33
N PRO A 306 0.39 12.26 21.69
CA PRO A 306 0.28 13.45 22.53
C PRO A 306 1.20 14.62 22.14
N PRO A 307 2.48 14.39 21.77
CA PRO A 307 3.36 15.49 21.32
C PRO A 307 2.94 16.15 20.00
N ARG A 308 2.12 15.49 19.19
CA ARG A 308 1.70 15.93 17.86
C ARG A 308 0.21 16.14 17.71
N PHE A 309 -0.59 15.82 18.73
CA PHE A 309 -2.05 15.94 18.71
C PHE A 309 -2.50 17.31 18.22
N PHE A 310 -2.08 18.40 18.88
CA PHE A 310 -2.46 19.75 18.44
C PHE A 310 -1.86 20.16 17.10
N LYS A 311 -0.75 19.54 16.67
CA LYS A 311 -0.21 19.74 15.31
C LYS A 311 -1.14 19.13 14.26
N GLY A 312 -1.62 17.91 14.50
CA GLY A 312 -2.64 17.26 13.66
C GLY A 312 -3.93 18.08 13.61
N TYR A 313 -4.40 18.57 14.76
CA TYR A 313 -5.56 19.45 14.81
C TYR A 313 -5.35 20.76 14.04
N GLY A 314 -4.16 21.35 14.13
CA GLY A 314 -3.79 22.54 13.39
C GLY A 314 -3.81 22.34 11.86
N TYR A 315 -3.33 21.20 11.36
CA TYR A 315 -3.43 20.86 9.94
C TYR A 315 -4.87 20.68 9.50
N LEU A 316 -5.69 20.00 10.33
CA LEU A 316 -7.11 19.85 10.09
C LEU A 316 -7.80 21.20 9.91
N MET A 317 -7.63 22.13 10.86
CA MET A 317 -8.26 23.45 10.80
C MET A 317 -7.80 24.28 9.60
N GLN A 318 -6.52 24.18 9.20
CA GLN A 318 -6.03 24.82 7.98
C GLN A 318 -6.67 24.24 6.71
N GLY A 319 -6.78 22.91 6.62
CA GLY A 319 -7.47 22.22 5.53
C GLY A 319 -8.93 22.65 5.42
N LEU A 320 -9.67 22.71 6.53
CA LEU A 320 -11.04 23.23 6.57
C LEU A 320 -11.13 24.69 6.10
N GLY A 321 -10.20 25.54 6.53
CA GLY A 321 -10.14 26.94 6.12
C GLY A 321 -10.05 27.09 4.60
N ILE A 322 -9.26 26.25 3.95
CA ILE A 322 -9.11 26.22 2.49
C ILE A 322 -10.35 25.65 1.82
N CYS A 323 -10.90 24.56 2.34
CA CYS A 323 -12.13 23.97 1.83
C CYS A 323 -13.32 24.93 1.87
N ASN A 324 -13.35 25.85 2.85
CA ASN A 324 -14.38 26.89 2.93
C ASN A 324 -14.20 28.02 1.91
N GLN A 325 -12.99 28.21 1.38
CA GLN A 325 -12.68 29.23 0.38
C GLN A 325 -12.86 28.70 -1.06
N ASP A 326 -12.60 27.41 -1.28
CA ASP A 326 -12.77 26.74 -2.56
C ASP A 326 -13.50 25.40 -2.38
N LEU A 327 -14.83 25.47 -2.43
CA LEU A 327 -15.70 24.29 -2.36
C LEU A 327 -15.55 23.35 -3.56
N LEU A 328 -14.93 23.80 -4.66
CA LEU A 328 -14.65 22.98 -5.84
C LEU A 328 -13.28 22.29 -5.77
N PHE A 329 -12.50 22.55 -4.72
CA PHE A 329 -11.31 21.77 -4.43
C PHE A 329 -11.73 20.31 -4.23
N ARG A 330 -11.20 19.41 -5.08
CA ARG A 330 -11.65 18.00 -5.19
C ARG A 330 -11.81 17.31 -3.84
N SER A 331 -10.89 17.57 -2.91
CA SER A 331 -10.87 16.94 -1.60
C SER A 331 -11.79 17.59 -0.57
N CYS A 332 -12.60 18.59 -0.93
CA CYS A 332 -13.46 19.34 -0.01
C CYS A 332 -14.96 19.14 -0.27
N GLY A 333 -15.35 18.71 -1.47
CA GLY A 333 -16.73 18.46 -1.86
C GLY A 333 -17.07 16.97 -1.90
N ASP A 334 -18.36 16.66 -1.80
CA ASP A 334 -18.85 15.32 -2.08
C ASP A 334 -18.92 15.10 -3.60
N ASP A 335 -18.55 13.91 -4.06
CA ASP A 335 -18.68 13.52 -5.46
C ASP A 335 -18.96 12.01 -5.59
N PRO A 336 -19.42 11.49 -6.74
CA PRO A 336 -19.72 10.07 -6.90
C PRO A 336 -18.62 9.08 -6.49
N ARG A 337 -17.35 9.48 -6.48
CA ARG A 337 -16.19 8.67 -6.06
C ARG A 337 -15.82 8.91 -4.60
N PHE A 338 -16.21 10.06 -4.05
CA PHE A 338 -15.99 10.48 -2.69
C PHE A 338 -17.34 10.92 -2.10
N SER A 339 -18.26 9.97 -1.97
CA SER A 339 -19.70 10.28 -1.84
C SER A 339 -20.09 11.08 -0.61
N PHE A 340 -19.27 11.03 0.44
CA PHE A 340 -19.49 11.72 1.70
C PHE A 340 -18.16 12.28 2.22
N ASN A 341 -17.47 13.02 1.36
CA ASN A 341 -16.16 13.56 1.68
C ASN A 341 -16.23 14.70 2.71
N ARG A 342 -17.26 15.55 2.68
CA ARG A 342 -17.46 16.61 3.70
C ARG A 342 -17.60 16.05 5.11
N LEU A 343 -18.20 14.86 5.21
CA LEU A 343 -18.37 14.11 6.45
C LEU A 343 -17.04 13.77 7.12
N VAL A 344 -16.00 13.53 6.33
CA VAL A 344 -14.64 13.24 6.81
C VAL A 344 -14.09 14.39 7.65
N PHE A 345 -14.20 15.63 7.15
CA PHE A 345 -13.71 16.79 7.88
C PHE A 345 -14.48 17.01 9.16
N LEU A 346 -15.81 16.99 9.09
CA LEU A 346 -16.66 17.27 10.24
C LEU A 346 -16.40 16.25 11.35
N THR A 347 -16.40 14.96 11.01
CA THR A 347 -16.19 13.86 11.97
C THR A 347 -14.81 13.90 12.59
N THR A 348 -13.77 14.21 11.81
CA THR A 348 -12.42 14.37 12.35
C THR A 348 -12.32 15.57 13.29
N VAL A 349 -12.96 16.71 12.99
CA VAL A 349 -12.95 17.88 13.89
C VAL A 349 -13.72 17.58 15.18
N MET A 350 -14.87 16.88 15.08
CA MET A 350 -15.62 16.43 16.25
C MET A 350 -14.75 15.55 17.16
N ASP A 351 -14.06 14.57 16.60
CA ASP A 351 -13.24 13.64 17.36
C ASP A 351 -12.06 14.34 18.07
N TYR A 352 -11.39 15.26 17.38
CA TYR A 352 -10.37 16.11 17.99
C TYR A 352 -10.93 16.99 19.12
N SER A 353 -12.11 17.57 18.91
CA SER A 353 -12.75 18.44 19.90
C SER A 353 -13.13 17.66 21.15
N ILE A 354 -13.72 16.47 21.00
CA ILE A 354 -14.03 15.56 22.10
C ILE A 354 -12.74 15.18 22.84
N LYS A 355 -11.69 14.73 22.15
CA LYS A 355 -10.42 14.33 22.80
C LYS A 355 -9.74 15.50 23.53
N ALA A 356 -9.87 16.72 23.01
CA ALA A 356 -9.38 17.95 23.63
C ALA A 356 -10.24 18.47 24.80
N GLY A 357 -11.43 17.89 25.04
CA GLY A 357 -12.39 18.37 26.03
C GLY A 357 -13.24 19.58 25.60
N ASP A 358 -13.20 19.96 24.32
CA ASP A 358 -14.06 20.99 23.75
C ASP A 358 -15.40 20.40 23.30
N PHE A 359 -16.23 20.06 24.29
CA PHE A 359 -17.54 19.46 24.06
C PHE A 359 -18.54 20.40 23.38
N ASP A 360 -18.36 21.71 23.49
CA ASP A 360 -19.27 22.67 22.87
C ASP A 360 -19.07 22.72 21.35
N THR A 361 -17.82 22.75 20.87
CA THR A 361 -17.52 22.62 19.44
C THR A 361 -18.02 21.28 18.90
N ALA A 362 -17.75 20.18 19.62
CA ALA A 362 -18.23 18.85 19.22
C ALA A 362 -19.77 18.81 19.11
N ARG A 363 -20.49 19.32 20.11
CA ARG A 363 -21.96 19.35 20.13
C ARG A 363 -22.54 20.20 19.01
N ASN A 364 -21.92 21.34 18.70
CA ASN A 364 -22.34 22.19 17.60
C ASN A 364 -22.20 21.47 16.24
N LEU A 365 -21.08 20.78 16.02
CA LEU A 365 -20.83 20.04 14.78
C LEU A 365 -21.73 18.81 14.63
N LEU A 366 -22.09 18.14 15.73
CA LEU A 366 -23.07 17.05 15.71
C LEU A 366 -24.45 17.51 15.21
N GLY A 367 -24.76 18.81 15.32
CA GLY A 367 -25.94 19.43 14.74
C GLY A 367 -25.95 19.45 13.21
N ALA A 368 -24.81 19.20 12.54
CA ALA A 368 -24.71 19.17 11.09
C ALA A 368 -25.61 18.11 10.44
N LYS A 369 -26.01 17.07 11.18
CA LYS A 369 -27.00 16.06 10.71
C LYS A 369 -28.33 16.68 10.27
N PHE A 370 -28.65 17.89 10.72
CA PHE A 370 -29.86 18.63 10.35
C PHE A 370 -29.66 19.61 9.18
N TRP A 371 -28.44 19.74 8.65
CA TRP A 371 -28.19 20.60 7.50
C TRP A 371 -28.77 19.95 6.23
N PRO A 372 -29.59 20.68 5.44
CA PRO A 372 -30.23 20.12 4.24
C PRO A 372 -29.22 19.50 3.26
N ASP A 373 -28.09 20.19 3.04
CA ASP A 373 -27.06 19.78 2.08
C ASP A 373 -26.07 18.73 2.63
N PHE A 374 -26.34 18.17 3.81
CA PHE A 374 -25.46 17.20 4.46
C PHE A 374 -25.86 15.74 4.18
N HIS A 375 -27.06 15.52 3.63
CA HIS A 375 -27.50 14.20 3.16
C HIS A 375 -27.39 13.08 4.21
N TRP A 376 -27.55 13.43 5.50
CA TRP A 376 -27.39 12.52 6.64
C TRP A 376 -28.20 11.22 6.51
N HIS A 377 -29.44 11.32 6.03
CA HIS A 377 -30.33 10.17 5.86
C HIS A 377 -29.88 9.18 4.77
N GLU A 378 -29.02 9.64 3.86
CA GLU A 378 -28.45 8.82 2.79
C GLU A 378 -27.16 8.10 3.23
N TRP A 379 -26.49 8.62 4.27
CA TRP A 379 -25.27 8.08 4.86
C TRP A 379 -25.55 7.07 5.99
N THR A 380 -26.30 6.00 5.68
CA THR A 380 -26.78 5.00 6.64
C THR A 380 -25.69 4.27 7.44
N GLN A 381 -24.56 3.91 6.84
CA GLN A 381 -23.54 3.08 7.50
C GLN A 381 -22.76 3.82 8.60
N GLY A 382 -22.62 5.14 8.47
CA GLY A 382 -21.89 5.94 9.45
C GLY A 382 -22.73 6.46 10.62
N GLN A 383 -24.06 6.30 10.55
CA GLN A 383 -24.97 6.89 11.54
C GLN A 383 -24.72 6.35 12.95
N ALA A 384 -24.42 5.05 13.09
CA ALA A 384 -24.16 4.45 14.40
C ALA A 384 -22.94 5.08 15.09
N GLN A 385 -21.85 5.27 14.35
CA GLN A 385 -20.63 5.89 14.86
C GLN A 385 -20.82 7.37 15.22
N TRP A 386 -21.64 8.09 14.46
CA TRP A 386 -21.99 9.46 14.78
C TRP A 386 -22.90 9.57 16.01
N LEU A 387 -23.93 8.72 16.12
CA LEU A 387 -24.80 8.68 17.30
C LEU A 387 -24.05 8.27 18.56
N LEU A 388 -23.05 7.39 18.44
CA LEU A 388 -22.15 7.05 19.54
C LEU A 388 -21.47 8.31 20.11
N ARG A 389 -20.95 9.18 19.24
CA ARG A 389 -20.35 10.47 19.64
C ARG A 389 -21.40 11.36 20.31
N GLU A 390 -22.58 11.50 19.73
CA GLU A 390 -23.65 12.32 20.30
C GLU A 390 -24.06 11.90 21.71
N GLN A 391 -24.13 10.59 21.96
CA GLN A 391 -24.65 10.04 23.21
C GLN A 391 -23.57 9.86 24.29
N ASN A 392 -22.29 9.74 23.91
CA ASN A 392 -21.23 9.24 24.82
C ASN A 392 -19.94 10.09 24.79
N MET A 393 -19.99 11.39 24.45
CA MET A 393 -18.78 12.24 24.36
C MET A 393 -17.87 12.19 25.60
N GLU A 394 -18.43 12.21 26.80
CA GLU A 394 -17.63 12.16 28.04
C GLU A 394 -16.93 10.82 28.24
N GLN A 395 -17.58 9.71 27.85
CA GLN A 395 -16.99 8.38 27.90
C GLN A 395 -15.87 8.26 26.86
N LEU A 396 -16.10 8.75 25.64
CA LEU A 396 -15.08 8.80 24.59
C LEU A 396 -13.88 9.65 25.00
N TYR A 397 -14.11 10.82 25.62
CA TYR A 397 -13.04 11.65 26.17
C TYR A 397 -12.22 10.89 27.22
N THR A 398 -12.89 10.18 28.14
CA THR A 398 -12.22 9.40 29.17
C THR A 398 -11.41 8.27 28.54
N GLN A 399 -12.01 7.54 27.59
CA GLN A 399 -11.37 6.44 26.87
C GLN A 399 -10.13 6.93 26.12
N TRP A 400 -10.25 7.95 25.27
CA TRP A 400 -9.13 8.45 24.47
C TRP A 400 -8.02 9.14 25.28
N ASN A 401 -8.19 9.34 26.58
CA ASN A 401 -7.23 9.95 27.49
C ASN A 401 -6.84 9.03 28.67
N ASN A 402 -7.09 7.71 28.58
CA ASN A 402 -6.77 6.73 29.63
C ASN A 402 -5.38 6.07 29.51
N ASP A 403 -4.54 6.52 28.56
CA ASP A 403 -3.24 5.93 28.20
C ASP A 403 -3.28 4.48 27.67
N ASP A 404 -4.46 3.95 27.29
CA ASP A 404 -4.66 2.63 26.67
C ASP A 404 -5.28 2.73 25.27
N PRO A 405 -4.47 2.97 24.21
CA PRO A 405 -4.98 3.10 22.85
C PRO A 405 -5.56 1.79 22.27
N SER A 406 -5.43 0.65 22.96
CA SER A 406 -5.96 -0.63 22.50
C SER A 406 -7.47 -0.75 22.72
N ASP A 407 -8.02 0.00 23.69
CA ASP A 407 -9.45 0.04 23.96
C ASP A 407 -10.17 1.17 23.20
N ASP A 408 -9.43 2.18 22.72
CA ASP A 408 -9.93 3.35 22.00
C ASP A 408 -11.02 3.00 20.98
N THR A 409 -12.19 3.62 21.10
CA THR A 409 -13.19 3.58 20.02
C THR A 409 -12.57 4.17 18.74
N PRO A 410 -12.60 3.44 17.60
CA PRO A 410 -12.01 3.93 16.36
C PRO A 410 -12.69 5.20 15.82
N LEU A 411 -11.93 6.00 15.08
CA LEU A 411 -12.49 7.14 14.36
C LEU A 411 -13.25 6.62 13.13
N ILE A 412 -14.17 7.41 12.59
CA ILE A 412 -14.87 7.06 11.34
C ILE A 412 -13.88 6.84 10.18
N ILE A 413 -12.71 7.47 10.25
CA ILE A 413 -11.67 7.43 9.21
C ILE A 413 -10.44 6.59 9.59
N ARG A 414 -10.49 5.86 10.70
CA ARG A 414 -9.30 5.23 11.31
C ARG A 414 -9.67 3.88 11.89
N THR A 415 -8.82 2.90 11.70
CA THR A 415 -9.01 1.55 12.25
C THR A 415 -7.84 1.19 13.15
N ASN A 416 -8.14 0.65 14.34
CA ASN A 416 -7.10 0.24 15.27
C ASN A 416 -6.32 -0.98 14.74
N ARG A 417 -5.05 -1.07 15.11
CA ARG A 417 -4.16 -2.17 14.72
C ARG A 417 -3.44 -2.77 15.90
N GLN A 418 -3.29 -4.09 15.87
CA GLN A 418 -2.45 -4.80 16.83
C GLN A 418 -0.97 -4.44 16.67
N TRP A 419 -0.53 -4.18 15.43
CA TRP A 419 0.88 -3.89 15.12
C TRP A 419 1.03 -2.50 14.50
N SER A 420 2.08 -1.80 14.95
CA SER A 420 2.46 -0.46 14.48
C SER A 420 1.35 0.57 14.65
N ASP A 421 1.24 1.53 13.75
CA ASP A 421 0.27 2.61 13.81
C ASP A 421 -1.13 2.13 13.38
N ASN A 422 -2.15 2.83 13.88
CA ASN A 422 -3.51 2.66 13.37
C ASN A 422 -3.58 3.12 11.92
N THR A 423 -4.34 2.42 11.10
CA THR A 423 -4.48 2.72 9.67
C THR A 423 -5.59 3.73 9.44
N MET A 424 -5.51 4.44 8.33
CA MET A 424 -6.54 5.37 7.89
C MET A 424 -7.23 4.85 6.64
N THR A 425 -8.55 4.79 6.69
CA THR A 425 -9.42 4.45 5.57
C THR A 425 -10.78 5.07 5.83
N CYS A 426 -11.50 5.40 4.76
CA CYS A 426 -12.83 6.00 4.85
C CYS A 426 -13.81 5.24 3.98
N GLN A 427 -13.80 3.89 4.01
CA GLN A 427 -14.72 3.10 3.20
C GLN A 427 -16.18 3.50 3.46
N THR A 428 -16.54 3.75 4.72
CA THR A 428 -17.86 4.28 5.11
C THR A 428 -18.17 5.66 4.52
N CYS A 429 -17.17 6.45 4.13
CA CYS A 429 -17.33 7.80 3.57
C CYS A 429 -17.29 7.81 2.04
N HIS A 430 -16.73 6.77 1.43
CA HIS A 430 -16.64 6.64 -0.03
C HIS A 430 -17.81 5.90 -0.65
N GLN A 431 -18.49 5.05 0.11
CA GLN A 431 -19.66 4.33 -0.40
C GLN A 431 -20.80 5.28 -0.80
N GLU A 432 -21.42 5.01 -1.96
CA GLU A 432 -22.59 5.75 -2.44
C GLU A 432 -23.80 5.54 -1.51
N GLN A 433 -23.89 4.40 -0.82
CA GLN A 433 -24.96 4.07 0.13
C GLN A 433 -26.35 4.35 -0.48
N ASN A 434 -27.18 5.19 0.14
CA ASN A 434 -28.49 5.57 -0.40
C ASN A 434 -28.43 6.86 -1.24
N ARG A 435 -27.26 7.47 -1.43
CA ARG A 435 -27.11 8.70 -2.20
C ARG A 435 -27.22 8.38 -3.68
N SER A 436 -28.03 9.18 -4.39
CA SER A 436 -28.20 9.07 -5.83
C SER A 436 -27.50 10.21 -6.55
N TRP A 437 -26.64 9.87 -7.50
CA TRP A 437 -25.89 10.83 -8.30
C TRP A 437 -26.49 10.99 -9.70
N THR A 438 -26.67 12.23 -10.16
CA THR A 438 -27.13 12.55 -11.51
C THR A 438 -26.09 12.15 -12.56
N ALA A 439 -26.52 11.98 -13.81
CA ALA A 439 -25.61 11.69 -14.92
C ALA A 439 -24.56 12.81 -15.11
N GLU A 440 -24.95 14.07 -14.90
CA GLU A 440 -24.04 15.21 -15.01
C GLU A 440 -22.96 15.18 -13.92
N GLU A 441 -23.32 14.88 -12.67
CA GLU A 441 -22.36 14.77 -11.56
C GLU A 441 -21.38 13.62 -11.77
N LYS A 442 -21.87 12.47 -12.25
CA LYS A 442 -21.03 11.32 -12.64
C LYS A 442 -20.04 11.68 -13.74
N GLU A 443 -20.44 12.51 -14.71
CA GLU A 443 -19.57 12.96 -15.79
C GLU A 443 -18.57 14.03 -15.35
N ARG A 444 -19.00 14.97 -14.50
CA ARG A 444 -18.12 15.98 -13.89
C ARG A 444 -16.98 15.33 -13.11
N ALA A 445 -17.27 14.29 -12.33
CA ALA A 445 -16.23 13.55 -11.59
C ALA A 445 -15.19 12.90 -12.52
N ARG A 446 -15.58 12.54 -13.76
CA ARG A 446 -14.70 11.97 -14.80
C ARG A 446 -13.79 12.98 -15.47
N THR A 447 -14.13 14.26 -15.43
CA THR A 447 -13.30 15.31 -16.01
C THR A 447 -12.37 15.89 -14.92
N PRO A 448 -11.03 15.79 -15.07
CA PRO A 448 -10.13 16.44 -14.11
C PRO A 448 -10.38 17.95 -14.06
N ALA A 449 -10.34 18.52 -12.85
CA ALA A 449 -10.35 19.97 -12.69
C ALA A 449 -9.06 20.54 -13.33
N PRO A 450 -9.13 21.65 -14.10
CA PRO A 450 -7.94 22.27 -14.68
C PRO A 450 -6.88 22.71 -13.65
N SER A 451 -7.28 22.90 -12.39
CA SER A 451 -6.45 23.44 -11.30
C SER A 451 -5.34 22.50 -10.79
N ILE A 452 -5.28 21.26 -11.27
CA ILE A 452 -4.28 20.25 -10.86
C ILE A 452 -3.47 19.71 -12.05
N GLU A 453 -3.41 20.48 -13.15
CA GLU A 453 -2.71 20.04 -14.35
C GLU A 453 -1.20 19.88 -14.13
N PHE A 454 -0.58 20.75 -13.32
CA PHE A 454 0.86 20.66 -13.01
C PHE A 454 1.11 20.96 -11.54
N LEU A 455 1.91 20.13 -10.87
CA LEU A 455 2.40 20.45 -9.54
C LEU A 455 3.51 21.51 -9.64
N GLN A 456 3.42 22.51 -8.75
CA GLN A 456 4.46 23.53 -8.62
C GLN A 456 5.71 23.00 -7.92
N PHE A 457 5.52 22.05 -7.01
CA PHE A 457 6.56 21.42 -6.23
C PHE A 457 6.22 19.94 -6.02
N TRP A 458 7.23 19.09 -6.22
CA TRP A 458 7.17 17.67 -5.90
C TRP A 458 7.97 17.44 -4.60
N PRO A 459 7.32 17.05 -3.49
CA PRO A 459 8.02 16.67 -2.28
C PRO A 459 9.00 15.53 -2.52
N GLU A 460 10.14 15.58 -1.84
CA GLU A 460 11.16 14.53 -1.92
C GLU A 460 10.70 13.28 -1.17
N ILE A 461 10.90 12.11 -1.78
CA ILE A 461 10.64 10.83 -1.12
C ILE A 461 11.77 10.58 -0.11
N SER A 462 11.44 10.67 1.17
CA SER A 462 12.40 10.73 2.27
C SER A 462 12.96 9.38 2.74
N THR A 463 12.29 8.28 2.35
CA THR A 463 12.67 6.91 2.72
C THR A 463 12.41 5.95 1.57
N SER A 464 12.97 4.75 1.65
CA SER A 464 12.69 3.68 0.70
C SER A 464 11.20 3.31 0.68
N TRP A 465 10.78 2.60 -0.38
CA TRP A 465 9.45 2.02 -0.46
C TRP A 465 9.16 1.00 0.68
N THR A 466 10.19 0.48 1.34
CA THR A 466 10.09 -0.41 2.52
C THR A 466 9.94 0.36 3.84
N GLY A 467 9.92 1.70 3.80
CA GLY A 467 9.71 2.57 4.95
C GLY A 467 10.96 2.87 5.78
N ASP A 468 12.13 2.47 5.30
CA ASP A 468 13.37 2.64 6.04
C ASP A 468 14.30 3.69 5.44
N GLN A 469 15.21 4.20 6.27
CA GLN A 469 16.31 5.02 5.81
C GLN A 469 17.20 4.14 4.94
N SER A 470 17.30 4.49 3.67
CA SER A 470 18.18 3.77 2.76
C SER A 470 19.51 4.48 2.64
N THR A 471 20.57 3.74 2.90
CA THR A 471 21.93 4.01 2.41
C THR A 471 22.26 3.15 1.18
N ALA A 472 21.28 2.54 0.49
CA ALA A 472 21.59 1.45 -0.45
C ALA A 472 21.44 1.79 -1.95
N LEU A 473 20.63 2.76 -2.38
CA LEU A 473 20.53 3.12 -3.81
C LEU A 473 20.13 4.58 -4.03
N GLU A 474 21.06 5.50 -3.80
CA GLU A 474 20.92 6.89 -4.23
C GLU A 474 21.04 6.98 -5.76
N CYS A 475 19.91 7.23 -6.42
CA CYS A 475 19.88 7.43 -7.87
C CYS A 475 20.10 8.89 -8.28
N ASP A 476 19.99 9.87 -7.36
CA ASP A 476 19.99 11.31 -7.68
C ASP A 476 21.28 11.82 -8.32
N ASN A 477 22.40 11.10 -8.15
CA ASN A 477 23.70 11.44 -8.72
C ASN A 477 24.13 10.51 -9.87
N ILE A 478 23.24 9.64 -10.35
CA ILE A 478 23.51 8.71 -11.45
C ILE A 478 22.74 9.15 -12.69
N ASN A 479 23.46 9.36 -13.79
CA ASN A 479 22.84 9.78 -15.05
C ASN A 479 21.84 8.75 -15.58
N SER A 480 20.76 9.26 -16.17
CA SER A 480 19.83 8.46 -16.96
C SER A 480 20.55 7.79 -18.14
N TRP A 481 20.19 6.54 -18.44
CA TRP A 481 20.73 5.80 -19.57
C TRP A 481 20.41 6.53 -20.88
N GLN A 482 21.45 6.77 -21.66
CA GLN A 482 21.40 7.32 -23.01
C GLN A 482 21.91 6.29 -24.02
N SER A 483 21.16 6.11 -25.12
CA SER A 483 21.48 5.17 -26.21
C SER A 483 22.83 5.44 -26.89
N ASN A 484 23.22 6.71 -26.97
CA ASN A 484 24.45 7.15 -27.62
C ASN A 484 25.69 7.15 -26.70
N THR A 485 25.52 6.93 -25.41
CA THR A 485 26.61 6.91 -24.43
C THR A 485 27.27 5.53 -24.38
N VAL A 486 28.60 5.52 -24.29
CA VAL A 486 29.37 4.30 -24.06
C VAL A 486 29.48 4.05 -22.56
N TYR A 487 29.13 2.85 -22.12
CA TYR A 487 29.34 2.40 -20.74
C TYR A 487 30.40 1.30 -20.69
N ARG A 488 31.29 1.38 -19.72
CA ARG A 488 32.34 0.41 -19.40
C ARG A 488 31.95 -0.39 -18.16
N ALA A 489 32.66 -1.49 -17.92
CA ALA A 489 32.45 -2.31 -16.72
C ALA A 489 32.39 -1.46 -15.44
N LYS A 490 31.41 -1.76 -14.58
CA LYS A 490 31.09 -1.08 -13.32
C LYS A 490 30.50 0.33 -13.45
N GLN A 491 30.34 0.88 -14.65
CA GLN A 491 29.60 2.13 -14.83
C GLN A 491 28.10 1.88 -14.62
N LYS A 492 27.44 2.86 -14.01
CA LYS A 492 26.03 2.78 -13.63
C LYS A 492 25.18 3.74 -14.47
N ALA A 493 23.93 3.37 -14.68
CA ALA A 493 22.93 4.22 -15.33
C ALA A 493 21.54 3.94 -14.74
N VAL A 494 20.71 4.98 -14.65
CA VAL A 494 19.30 4.88 -14.26
C VAL A 494 18.44 4.67 -15.50
N TYR A 495 17.53 3.71 -15.49
CA TYR A 495 16.56 3.50 -16.56
C TYR A 495 15.22 3.09 -15.96
N GLN A 496 14.14 3.83 -16.26
CA GLN A 496 12.77 3.57 -15.77
C GLN A 496 12.71 3.39 -14.24
N HIS A 497 13.42 4.28 -13.54
CA HIS A 497 13.54 4.29 -12.08
C HIS A 497 14.15 3.01 -11.48
N ALA A 498 15.02 2.33 -12.22
CA ALA A 498 15.88 1.27 -11.72
C ALA A 498 17.34 1.55 -12.05
N LEU A 499 18.24 1.15 -11.14
CA LEU A 499 19.68 1.31 -11.29
C LEU A 499 20.29 0.05 -11.91
N PHE A 500 21.10 0.25 -12.93
CA PHE A 500 21.82 -0.82 -13.60
C PHE A 500 23.33 -0.55 -13.61
N GLU A 501 24.11 -1.62 -13.58
CA GLU A 501 25.56 -1.60 -13.71
C GLU A 501 25.98 -2.40 -14.95
N ALA A 502 26.79 -1.79 -15.82
CA ALA A 502 27.35 -2.45 -16.99
C ALA A 502 28.40 -3.49 -16.55
N LYS A 503 28.27 -4.73 -17.01
CA LYS A 503 29.23 -5.82 -16.73
C LYS A 503 30.49 -5.73 -17.57
N TRP A 504 30.36 -5.21 -18.79
CA TRP A 504 31.46 -4.95 -19.74
C TRP A 504 31.11 -3.78 -20.65
N TRP A 505 31.91 -3.53 -21.69
CA TRP A 505 31.67 -2.46 -22.65
C TRP A 505 30.32 -2.63 -23.37
N THR A 506 29.52 -1.57 -23.43
CA THR A 506 28.18 -1.58 -24.04
C THR A 506 27.83 -0.18 -24.56
N ARG A 507 27.05 -0.12 -25.64
CA ARG A 507 26.47 1.09 -26.22
C ARG A 507 25.16 0.72 -26.94
N ASN A 508 24.10 1.46 -26.64
CA ASN A 508 22.76 1.28 -27.23
C ASN A 508 22.01 -0.02 -26.82
N GLU A 509 22.57 -0.88 -25.96
CA GLU A 509 21.80 -1.97 -25.35
C GLU A 509 20.93 -1.46 -24.19
N VAL A 510 19.61 -1.70 -24.27
CA VAL A 510 18.61 -1.21 -23.31
C VAL A 510 18.66 -2.02 -22.01
N PRO A 511 18.81 -1.38 -20.82
CA PRO A 511 18.95 -2.08 -19.55
C PRO A 511 17.78 -3.02 -19.20
N ALA A 512 16.53 -2.56 -19.36
CA ALA A 512 15.36 -3.36 -19.01
C ALA A 512 15.19 -4.65 -19.84
N LYS A 513 15.81 -4.74 -21.02
CA LYS A 513 15.76 -5.94 -21.88
C LYS A 513 16.86 -6.96 -21.57
N SER A 514 17.76 -6.65 -20.64
CA SER A 514 18.89 -7.52 -20.29
C SER A 514 18.47 -8.71 -19.44
N LYS A 515 18.90 -9.91 -19.87
CA LYS A 515 18.81 -11.16 -19.11
C LYS A 515 20.00 -11.34 -18.18
N GLN A 516 20.00 -12.43 -17.40
CA GLN A 516 21.04 -12.73 -16.41
C GLN A 516 22.46 -12.69 -16.97
N TYR A 517 22.66 -13.14 -18.21
CA TYR A 517 23.97 -13.20 -18.87
C TYR A 517 24.23 -12.05 -19.86
N ASP A 518 23.36 -11.03 -19.89
CA ASP A 518 23.52 -9.88 -20.78
C ASP A 518 24.33 -8.75 -20.12
N VAL A 519 24.52 -7.65 -20.87
CA VAL A 519 25.38 -6.49 -20.54
C VAL A 519 25.05 -5.81 -19.21
N TRP A 520 23.78 -5.69 -18.84
CA TRP A 520 23.36 -4.95 -17.65
C TRP A 520 23.07 -5.89 -16.48
N ARG A 521 23.60 -5.55 -15.30
CA ARG A 521 23.22 -6.10 -14.00
C ARG A 521 22.26 -5.13 -13.33
N PHE A 522 21.07 -5.59 -12.94
CA PHE A 522 20.17 -4.81 -12.09
C PHE A 522 20.73 -4.75 -10.68
N VAL A 523 20.69 -3.55 -10.07
CA VAL A 523 21.19 -3.30 -8.73
C VAL A 523 20.02 -3.14 -7.74
N GLY A 524 18.97 -2.41 -8.16
CA GLY A 524 17.79 -2.13 -7.34
C GLY A 524 16.87 -1.11 -7.99
N PHE A 525 15.69 -0.93 -7.41
CA PHE A 525 14.78 0.16 -7.75
C PHE A 525 15.25 1.46 -7.11
N CYS A 526 15.10 2.58 -7.82
CA CYS A 526 15.36 3.91 -7.30
C CYS A 526 14.28 4.31 -6.29
N GLN A 527 14.68 5.07 -5.28
CA GLN A 527 13.83 5.43 -4.14
C GLN A 527 13.55 6.93 -4.05
N SER A 528 14.38 7.78 -4.67
CA SER A 528 14.24 9.23 -4.76
C SER A 528 14.25 9.67 -6.23
N GLY A 529 13.57 10.80 -6.49
CA GLY A 529 13.15 11.25 -7.82
C GLY A 529 13.56 12.67 -8.16
N SER A 530 14.75 13.11 -7.78
CA SER A 530 15.41 14.20 -8.51
C SER A 530 16.34 13.62 -9.57
N ILE A 531 15.75 12.95 -10.56
CA ILE A 531 16.48 12.57 -11.77
C ILE A 531 16.92 13.87 -12.45
N LYS A 532 18.22 14.13 -12.49
CA LYS A 532 18.82 15.19 -13.32
C LYS A 532 18.85 14.82 -14.79
#